data_AF-A0A937FL94-F1
#
_entry.id   AF-A0A937FL94-F1
#
_cell.length_a   1.000
_cell.length_b   1.000
_cell.length_c   1.000
_cell.angle_alpha   90.00
_cell.angle_beta   90.00
_cell.angle_gamma   90.00
#
_symmetry.space_group_name_H-M   'P 1'
#
loop_
_entity.id
_entity.type
_entity.pdbx_description
1 polymer ?
#
loop_
_entity_poly.entity_id
_entity_poly.type
_entity_poly.pdbx_seq_one_letter_code
_entity_poly.pdbx_strand_id
1 'polypeptide(L)'
;MPDTLAKAQVRAEAARLLALFEGQGAQVVETPILQPAETLLDLYGEDIRARAYVTSDPMMGEAMLRPDFTVPVVQMHMAEGAEPARYTYAGEVFRKQEDDPHRAPEYMQVGYEVFDRANPAASDAEVFSVFSDILAPQGLRAATGDLGILLAAVRGLTTTERRRNALLRHLWRPRRFRALLDRFSGRAQNPEGRKALAAGDPFEGMDAPVIGLRSRDEIEERITALREDMTTPPIPESEVALLNDLLSMRETMTNVCENLRDLAVDMPSIMGAVERFSARCKALEARGVDVENLDFEGSFGRTTLEYYDGFVFGFYAASRPDLPPVATGGRYDALTRVLGRGSEIPAVGGVIRPELLLAAGGAA
;
A
#
# COMPACT_ATOMS: atom_id res chain seq x y z
N MET A 1 13.73 -27.55 -16.25
CA MET A 1 14.00 -26.35 -15.44
C MET A 1 13.50 -25.19 -16.27
N PRO A 2 12.50 -24.42 -15.83
CA PRO A 2 12.02 -23.30 -16.63
C PRO A 2 13.20 -22.33 -16.84
N ASP A 3 13.31 -21.74 -18.03
CA ASP A 3 14.38 -20.84 -18.45
C ASP A 3 14.71 -19.80 -17.38
N THR A 4 15.69 -20.10 -16.53
CA THR A 4 16.26 -19.12 -15.60
C THR A 4 17.01 -18.13 -16.46
N LEU A 5 16.40 -16.96 -16.69
CA LEU A 5 17.08 -15.79 -17.25
C LEU A 5 18.43 -15.64 -16.54
N ALA A 6 19.50 -15.50 -17.32
CA ALA A 6 20.81 -15.34 -16.73
C ALA A 6 20.82 -14.05 -15.89
N LYS A 7 21.37 -14.10 -14.66
CA LYS A 7 21.52 -12.89 -13.81
C LYS A 7 22.17 -11.71 -14.57
N ALA A 8 23.04 -12.00 -15.54
CA ALA A 8 23.63 -10.99 -16.42
C ALA A 8 22.60 -10.26 -17.29
N GLN A 9 21.62 -10.95 -17.87
CA GLN A 9 20.54 -10.35 -18.67
C GLN A 9 19.66 -9.45 -17.80
N VAL A 10 19.31 -9.93 -16.60
CA VAL A 10 18.54 -9.17 -15.61
C VAL A 10 19.25 -7.88 -15.22
N ARG A 11 20.57 -7.95 -14.96
CA ARG A 11 21.39 -6.77 -14.62
C ARG A 11 21.52 -5.79 -15.79
N ALA A 12 21.67 -6.29 -17.01
CA ALA A 12 21.71 -5.45 -18.21
C ALA A 12 20.38 -4.71 -18.40
N GLU A 13 19.25 -5.39 -18.22
CA GLU A 13 17.93 -4.77 -18.28
C GLU A 13 17.72 -3.78 -17.14
N ALA A 14 18.19 -4.09 -15.93
CA ALA A 14 18.14 -3.18 -14.80
C ALA A 14 18.91 -1.87 -15.09
N ALA A 15 20.11 -1.97 -15.67
CA ALA A 15 20.90 -0.81 -16.06
C ALA A 15 20.22 0.01 -17.17
N ARG A 16 19.57 -0.64 -18.13
CA ARG A 16 18.79 0.03 -19.19
C ARG A 16 17.63 0.83 -18.59
N LEU A 17 16.86 0.23 -17.68
CA LEU A 17 15.75 0.89 -17.00
C LEU A 17 16.22 2.05 -16.12
N LEU A 18 17.32 1.87 -15.40
CA LEU A 18 17.93 2.93 -14.58
C LEU A 18 18.26 4.16 -15.43
N ALA A 19 18.93 3.96 -16.56
CA ALA A 19 19.31 5.03 -17.50
C ALA A 19 18.09 5.75 -18.10
N LEU A 20 16.98 5.06 -18.33
CA LEU A 20 15.73 5.68 -18.78
C LEU A 20 15.14 6.61 -17.72
N PHE A 21 15.16 6.21 -16.46
CA PHE A 21 14.72 7.06 -15.35
C PHE A 21 15.66 8.24 -15.10
N GLU A 22 16.98 8.07 -15.22
CA GLU A 22 17.93 9.18 -15.21
C GLU A 22 17.64 10.17 -16.33
N GLY A 23 17.25 9.69 -17.52
CA GLY A 23 16.80 10.51 -18.65
C GLY A 23 15.55 11.33 -18.37
N GLN A 24 14.73 10.96 -17.37
CA GLN A 24 13.59 11.75 -16.87
C GLN A 24 14.01 12.80 -15.81
N GLY A 25 15.31 12.92 -15.53
CA GLY A 25 15.85 13.85 -14.55
C GLY A 25 15.90 13.31 -13.12
N ALA A 26 15.74 12.00 -12.92
CA ALA A 26 15.97 11.39 -11.60
C ALA A 26 17.47 11.28 -11.28
N GLN A 27 17.81 11.60 -10.04
CA GLN A 27 19.13 11.36 -9.48
C GLN A 27 19.25 9.90 -9.06
N VAL A 28 20.33 9.23 -9.47
CA VAL A 28 20.64 7.88 -8.97
C VAL A 28 20.98 7.93 -7.49
N VAL A 29 20.33 7.09 -6.70
CA VAL A 29 20.59 6.92 -5.28
C VAL A 29 20.81 5.45 -4.95
N GLU A 30 21.61 5.21 -3.92
CA GLU A 30 21.82 3.88 -3.37
C GLU A 30 21.35 3.84 -1.92
N THR A 31 20.87 2.66 -1.51
CA THR A 31 20.51 2.39 -0.12
C THR A 31 21.26 1.15 0.37
N PRO A 32 21.60 1.06 1.67
CA PRO A 32 22.19 -0.15 2.22
C PRO A 32 21.27 -1.37 2.04
N ILE A 33 21.85 -2.56 1.86
CA ILE A 33 21.06 -3.80 1.82
C ILE A 33 20.55 -4.15 3.23
N LEU A 34 21.39 -3.96 4.26
CA LEU A 34 21.02 -4.17 5.65
C LEU A 34 20.39 -2.91 6.22
N GLN A 35 19.21 -3.05 6.80
CA GLN A 35 18.40 -1.98 7.38
C GLN A 35 18.09 -2.29 8.85
N PRO A 36 17.96 -1.29 9.73
CA PRO A 36 17.42 -1.50 11.08
C PRO A 36 16.02 -2.11 11.02
N ALA A 37 15.77 -3.19 11.76
CA ALA A 37 14.49 -3.88 11.70
C ALA A 37 13.34 -3.07 12.31
N GLU A 38 13.59 -2.36 13.42
CA GLU A 38 12.57 -1.61 14.18
C GLU A 38 11.73 -0.69 13.27
N THR A 39 12.38 0.13 12.44
CA THR A 39 11.67 1.08 11.57
C THR A 39 10.76 0.39 10.56
N LEU A 40 11.17 -0.74 10.00
CA LEU A 40 10.38 -1.47 9.02
C LEU A 40 9.26 -2.28 9.70
N LEU A 41 9.53 -2.88 10.84
CA LEU A 41 8.51 -3.65 11.58
C LEU A 41 7.37 -2.76 12.09
N ASP A 42 7.67 -1.55 12.54
CA ASP A 42 6.65 -0.58 12.96
C ASP A 42 5.77 -0.11 11.79
N LEU A 43 6.35 0.03 10.60
CA LEU A 43 5.66 0.54 9.42
C LEU A 43 4.76 -0.49 8.76
N TYR A 44 5.24 -1.71 8.59
CA TYR A 44 4.54 -2.75 7.83
C TYR A 44 3.88 -3.81 8.74
N GLY A 45 4.02 -3.67 10.07
CA GLY A 45 3.47 -4.58 11.06
C GLY A 45 4.05 -6.01 11.03
N GLU A 46 3.43 -6.90 11.81
CA GLU A 46 3.90 -8.28 12.00
C GLU A 46 3.89 -9.14 10.72
N ASP A 47 3.09 -8.80 9.71
CA ASP A 47 3.02 -9.61 8.48
C ASP A 47 4.25 -9.43 7.60
N ILE A 48 4.89 -8.25 7.60
CA ILE A 48 6.19 -8.14 6.92
C ILE A 48 7.26 -8.87 7.70
N ARG A 49 7.17 -8.94 9.03
CA ARG A 49 8.14 -9.68 9.85
C ARG A 49 8.23 -11.12 9.42
N ALA A 50 7.07 -11.76 9.23
CA ALA A 50 6.97 -13.13 8.72
C ALA A 50 7.66 -13.26 7.34
N ARG A 51 7.58 -12.21 6.52
CA ARG A 51 8.13 -12.17 5.16
C ARG A 51 9.54 -11.58 5.03
N ALA A 52 10.14 -11.09 6.11
CA ALA A 52 11.46 -10.46 6.13
C ALA A 52 12.57 -11.44 6.50
N TYR A 53 13.75 -11.28 5.91
CA TYR A 53 14.96 -11.93 6.39
C TYR A 53 15.60 -11.06 7.47
N VAL A 54 15.43 -11.47 8.72
CA VAL A 54 16.00 -10.81 9.90
C VAL A 54 17.30 -11.47 10.33
N THR A 55 18.21 -10.68 10.89
CA THR A 55 19.47 -11.10 11.48
C THR A 55 19.77 -10.27 12.74
N SER A 56 20.72 -10.72 13.55
CA SER A 56 21.21 -9.96 14.69
C SER A 56 22.57 -9.37 14.37
N ASP A 57 22.72 -8.07 14.62
CA ASP A 57 23.97 -7.34 14.54
C ASP A 57 24.39 -6.90 15.97
N PRO A 58 25.67 -7.07 16.37
CA PRO A 58 26.12 -6.71 17.72
C PRO A 58 25.98 -5.23 18.09
N MET A 59 25.95 -4.32 17.10
CA MET A 59 25.88 -2.87 17.32
C MET A 59 24.52 -2.28 16.94
N MET A 60 23.96 -2.68 15.81
CA MET A 60 22.68 -2.18 15.29
C MET A 60 21.47 -2.85 15.97
N GLY A 61 21.66 -4.00 16.64
CA GLY A 61 20.56 -4.79 17.19
C GLY A 61 19.92 -5.69 16.14
N GLU A 62 18.59 -5.76 16.10
CA GLU A 62 17.89 -6.53 15.08
C GLU A 62 17.96 -5.77 13.73
N ALA A 63 18.52 -6.44 12.71
CA ALA A 63 18.64 -5.91 11.36
C ALA A 63 17.89 -6.81 10.38
N MET A 64 17.58 -6.30 9.19
CA MET A 64 16.96 -7.08 8.14
C MET A 64 17.49 -6.73 6.76
N LEU A 65 17.46 -7.70 5.86
CA LEU A 65 17.66 -7.44 4.44
C LEU A 65 16.48 -6.61 3.92
N ARG A 66 16.76 -5.55 3.16
CA ARG A 66 15.74 -4.64 2.64
C ARG A 66 14.69 -5.41 1.82
N PRO A 67 13.39 -5.19 2.06
CA PRO A 67 12.32 -5.84 1.31
C PRO A 67 11.92 -5.01 0.07
N ASP A 68 12.24 -3.72 0.05
CA ASP A 68 12.11 -2.78 -1.04
C ASP A 68 13.11 -1.63 -0.86
N PHE A 69 13.08 -0.69 -1.81
CA PHE A 69 13.86 0.55 -1.76
C PHE A 69 13.06 1.75 -1.24
N THR A 70 11.72 1.72 -1.31
CA THR A 70 10.90 2.90 -1.02
C THR A 70 11.13 3.41 0.40
N VAL A 71 11.14 2.54 1.42
CA VAL A 71 11.40 3.01 2.79
C VAL A 71 12.78 3.63 2.98
N PRO A 72 13.90 2.97 2.63
CA PRO A 72 15.20 3.59 2.83
C PRO A 72 15.41 4.85 1.96
N VAL A 73 14.77 4.95 0.79
CA VAL A 73 14.77 6.18 -0.02
C VAL A 73 13.99 7.30 0.68
N VAL A 74 12.82 7.00 1.24
CA VAL A 74 12.07 7.98 2.04
C VAL A 74 12.88 8.42 3.25
N GLN A 75 13.54 7.50 3.98
CA GLN A 75 14.40 7.87 5.11
C GLN A 75 15.53 8.80 4.70
N MET A 76 16.23 8.48 3.60
CA MET A 76 17.28 9.33 3.04
C MET A 76 16.74 10.72 2.67
N HIS A 77 15.59 10.77 1.99
CA HIS A 77 14.96 12.03 1.60
C HIS A 77 14.52 12.86 2.81
N MET A 78 13.89 12.26 3.81
CA MET A 78 13.44 12.98 5.01
C MET A 78 14.61 13.49 5.86
N ALA A 79 15.80 12.89 5.73
CA ALA A 79 17.00 13.35 6.42
C ALA A 79 17.69 14.52 5.70
N GLU A 80 17.86 14.43 4.38
CA GLU A 80 18.77 15.31 3.63
C GLU A 80 18.24 15.75 2.24
N GLY A 81 17.03 15.35 1.87
CA GLY A 81 16.47 15.55 0.54
C GLY A 81 16.08 16.99 0.21
N ALA A 82 16.22 17.37 -1.07
CA ALA A 82 15.70 18.61 -1.60
C ALA A 82 14.23 18.47 -2.05
N GLU A 83 13.46 19.56 -2.06
CA GLU A 83 12.08 19.59 -2.56
C GLU A 83 11.97 20.62 -3.72
N PRO A 84 11.54 20.24 -4.94
CA PRO A 84 11.15 18.89 -5.37
C PRO A 84 12.36 17.98 -5.66
N ALA A 85 12.17 16.66 -5.55
CA ALA A 85 13.18 15.66 -5.90
C ALA A 85 12.62 14.50 -6.73
N ARG A 86 13.51 13.92 -7.54
CA ARG A 86 13.29 12.72 -8.35
C ARG A 86 14.46 11.78 -8.10
N TYR A 87 14.19 10.54 -7.68
CA TYR A 87 15.21 9.54 -7.43
C TYR A 87 14.98 8.30 -8.25
N THR A 88 16.07 7.66 -8.65
CA THR A 88 16.06 6.35 -9.30
C THR A 88 17.10 5.45 -8.65
N TYR A 89 16.86 4.15 -8.68
CA TYR A 89 17.73 3.15 -8.06
C TYR A 89 17.60 1.81 -8.78
N ALA A 90 18.62 0.97 -8.64
CA ALA A 90 18.58 -0.42 -9.10
C ALA A 90 19.32 -1.32 -8.10
N GLY A 91 18.70 -2.43 -7.70
CA GLY A 91 19.40 -3.43 -6.88
C GLY A 91 18.51 -4.56 -6.38
N GLU A 92 19.14 -5.53 -5.72
CA GLU A 92 18.45 -6.71 -5.20
C GLU A 92 17.64 -6.38 -3.94
N VAL A 93 16.48 -7.02 -3.79
CA VAL A 93 15.63 -6.98 -2.60
C VAL A 93 15.24 -8.40 -2.18
N PHE A 94 14.89 -8.56 -0.90
CA PHE A 94 14.75 -9.87 -0.28
C PHE A 94 13.40 -10.02 0.42
N ARG A 95 12.61 -11.02 0.00
CA ARG A 95 11.32 -11.34 0.63
C ARG A 95 11.14 -12.86 0.72
N LYS A 96 10.85 -13.37 1.91
CA LYS A 96 10.46 -14.79 2.08
C LYS A 96 9.17 -15.06 1.32
N GLN A 97 9.06 -16.28 0.79
CA GLN A 97 7.86 -16.78 0.12
C GLN A 97 7.25 -17.87 0.99
N GLU A 98 5.96 -17.76 1.28
CA GLU A 98 5.24 -18.72 2.12
C GLU A 98 4.52 -19.78 1.27
N ASP A 99 3.80 -19.33 0.23
CA ASP A 99 2.85 -20.18 -0.50
C ASP A 99 3.25 -20.47 -1.96
N ASP A 100 4.34 -19.88 -2.46
CA ASP A 100 4.78 -20.02 -3.86
C ASP A 100 6.27 -20.40 -3.94
N PRO A 101 6.59 -21.69 -4.18
CA PRO A 101 7.97 -22.16 -4.28
C PRO A 101 8.66 -21.73 -5.58
N HIS A 102 7.93 -21.22 -6.57
CA HIS A 102 8.48 -20.75 -7.84
C HIS A 102 8.86 -19.27 -7.81
N ARG A 103 8.40 -18.52 -6.80
CA ARG A 103 8.77 -17.13 -6.63
C ARG A 103 10.16 -17.04 -5.98
N ALA A 104 11.07 -16.32 -6.64
CA ALA A 104 12.41 -16.11 -6.10
C ALA A 104 12.34 -15.24 -4.82
N PRO A 105 13.05 -15.61 -3.75
CA PRO A 105 13.12 -14.79 -2.53
C PRO A 105 14.09 -13.61 -2.65
N GLU A 106 14.98 -13.64 -3.65
CA GLU A 106 15.90 -12.57 -4.05
C GLU A 106 15.55 -12.19 -5.49
N TYR A 107 15.30 -10.90 -5.75
CA TYR A 107 15.04 -10.39 -7.10
C TYR A 107 15.42 -8.91 -7.23
N MET A 108 15.60 -8.45 -8.45
CA MET A 108 15.99 -7.08 -8.79
C MET A 108 14.77 -6.16 -8.83
N GLN A 109 14.95 -4.93 -8.34
CA GLN A 109 14.02 -3.83 -8.55
C GLN A 109 14.76 -2.65 -9.18
N VAL A 110 14.08 -1.96 -10.09
CA VAL A 110 14.47 -0.63 -10.56
C VAL A 110 13.30 0.30 -10.32
N GLY A 111 13.51 1.39 -9.60
CA GLY A 111 12.41 2.28 -9.21
C GLY A 111 12.64 3.73 -9.57
N TYR A 112 11.54 4.48 -9.53
CA TYR A 112 11.48 5.91 -9.78
C TYR A 112 10.53 6.53 -8.76
N GLU A 113 11.03 7.48 -7.97
CA GLU A 113 10.33 8.09 -6.85
C GLU A 113 10.32 9.62 -7.04
N VAL A 114 9.17 10.24 -6.82
CA VAL A 114 8.95 11.69 -6.93
C VAL A 114 8.46 12.22 -5.59
N PHE A 115 9.16 13.25 -5.11
CA PHE A 115 8.87 13.98 -3.89
C PHE A 115 8.55 15.42 -4.26
N ASP A 116 7.27 15.78 -4.30
CA ASP A 116 6.82 17.09 -4.76
C ASP A 116 5.44 17.44 -4.18
N ARG A 117 5.36 18.55 -3.43
CA ARG A 117 4.13 19.04 -2.81
C ARG A 117 3.33 19.98 -3.70
N ALA A 118 3.95 20.56 -4.73
CA ALA A 118 3.35 21.65 -5.50
C ALA A 118 2.08 21.19 -6.23
N ASN A 119 2.10 19.98 -6.79
CA ASN A 119 0.95 19.42 -7.51
C ASN A 119 0.93 17.89 -7.48
N PRO A 120 0.35 17.27 -6.43
CA PRO A 120 0.29 15.82 -6.29
C PRO A 120 -0.36 15.09 -7.47
N ALA A 121 -1.39 15.69 -8.09
CA ALA A 121 -2.05 15.11 -9.25
C ALA A 121 -1.12 15.05 -10.47
N ALA A 122 -0.31 16.09 -10.68
CA ALA A 122 0.69 16.11 -11.75
C ALA A 122 1.84 15.14 -11.48
N SER A 123 2.29 14.99 -10.23
CA SER A 123 3.31 13.98 -9.87
C SER A 123 2.80 12.56 -10.07
N ASP A 124 1.54 12.28 -9.72
CA ASP A 124 0.92 10.97 -9.94
C ASP A 124 0.83 10.64 -11.43
N ALA A 125 0.45 11.63 -12.24
CA ALA A 125 0.43 11.51 -13.70
C ALA A 125 1.84 11.34 -14.30
N GLU A 126 2.84 12.05 -13.78
CA GLU A 126 4.24 11.91 -14.19
C GLU A 126 4.75 10.49 -13.99
N VAL A 127 4.63 9.96 -12.77
CA VAL A 127 5.10 8.61 -12.46
C VAL A 127 4.38 7.60 -13.34
N PHE A 128 3.06 7.67 -13.44
CA PHE A 128 2.31 6.73 -14.27
C PHE A 128 2.71 6.80 -15.76
N SER A 129 2.82 8.01 -16.33
CA SER A 129 3.15 8.18 -17.75
C SER A 129 4.55 7.64 -18.05
N VAL A 130 5.54 7.93 -17.19
CA VAL A 130 6.90 7.42 -17.37
C VAL A 130 6.92 5.90 -17.38
N PHE A 131 6.20 5.23 -16.47
CA PHE A 131 6.11 3.77 -16.47
C PHE A 131 5.38 3.25 -17.70
N SER A 132 4.27 3.87 -18.07
CA SER A 132 3.48 3.51 -19.25
C SER A 132 4.33 3.58 -20.52
N ASP A 133 5.11 4.65 -20.70
CA ASP A 133 5.96 4.85 -21.87
C ASP A 133 7.11 3.83 -21.94
N ILE A 134 7.77 3.57 -20.82
CA ILE A 134 8.87 2.60 -20.73
C ILE A 134 8.39 1.16 -21.03
N LEU A 135 7.16 0.84 -20.61
CA LEU A 135 6.56 -0.49 -20.71
C LEU A 135 5.68 -0.69 -21.94
N ALA A 136 5.40 0.37 -22.71
CA ALA A 136 4.56 0.33 -23.91
C ALA A 136 5.01 -0.74 -24.93
N PRO A 137 6.32 -0.95 -25.20
CA PRO A 137 6.76 -1.97 -26.16
C PRO A 137 6.34 -3.41 -25.81
N GLN A 138 6.00 -3.68 -24.55
CA GLN A 138 5.62 -5.01 -24.06
C GLN A 138 4.10 -5.24 -24.06
N GLY A 139 3.30 -4.23 -24.41
CA GLY A 139 1.84 -4.35 -24.51
C GLY A 139 1.18 -4.79 -23.19
N LEU A 140 1.74 -4.36 -22.05
CA LEU A 140 1.22 -4.73 -20.73
C LEU A 140 -0.13 -4.06 -20.46
N ARG A 141 -1.03 -4.77 -19.78
CA ARG A 141 -2.28 -4.19 -19.29
C ARG A 141 -2.01 -3.39 -18.02
N ALA A 142 -2.37 -2.11 -18.01
CA ALA A 142 -2.35 -1.29 -16.81
C ALA A 142 -3.66 -1.46 -16.02
N ALA A 143 -3.58 -1.45 -14.69
CA ALA A 143 -4.74 -1.37 -13.80
C ALA A 143 -4.44 -0.36 -12.69
N THR A 144 -5.47 0.37 -12.27
CA THR A 144 -5.34 1.47 -11.29
C THR A 144 -6.37 1.37 -10.17
N GLY A 145 -6.14 2.13 -9.11
CA GLY A 145 -7.11 2.40 -8.04
C GLY A 145 -6.72 3.62 -7.23
N ASP A 146 -7.53 3.94 -6.23
CA ASP A 146 -7.26 5.05 -5.32
C ASP A 146 -7.65 4.68 -3.88
N LEU A 147 -6.64 4.36 -3.07
CA LEU A 147 -6.82 4.05 -1.66
C LEU A 147 -7.28 5.27 -0.86
N GLY A 148 -7.01 6.48 -1.35
CA GLY A 148 -7.46 7.73 -0.72
C GLY A 148 -8.98 7.85 -0.66
N ILE A 149 -9.69 7.32 -1.66
CA ILE A 149 -11.16 7.26 -1.67
C ILE A 149 -11.67 6.30 -0.60
N LEU A 150 -11.07 5.10 -0.51
CA LEU A 150 -11.41 4.11 0.50
C LEU A 150 -11.13 4.59 1.93
N LEU A 151 -9.99 5.26 2.13
CA LEU A 151 -9.62 5.86 3.41
C LEU A 151 -10.63 6.93 3.82
N ALA A 152 -11.06 7.78 2.87
CA ALA A 152 -12.08 8.79 3.11
C ALA A 152 -13.43 8.15 3.46
N ALA A 153 -13.85 7.12 2.74
CA ALA A 153 -15.10 6.39 3.00
C ALA A 153 -15.13 5.81 4.41
N VAL A 154 -14.06 5.12 4.83
CA VAL A 154 -13.96 4.54 6.19
C VAL A 154 -13.92 5.63 7.27
N ARG A 155 -13.24 6.75 7.01
CA ARG A 155 -13.21 7.91 7.93
C ARG A 155 -14.59 8.55 8.10
N GLY A 156 -15.42 8.49 7.07
CA GLY A 156 -16.78 9.02 7.05
C GLY A 156 -17.84 8.17 7.73
N LEU A 157 -17.55 6.91 8.08
CA LEU A 157 -18.54 6.01 8.68
C LEU A 157 -19.06 6.53 10.03
N THR A 158 -20.38 6.47 10.20
CA THR A 158 -21.09 6.84 11.41
C THR A 158 -20.86 5.78 12.50
N THR A 159 -19.75 5.93 13.21
CA THR A 159 -19.35 5.05 14.29
C THR A 159 -18.31 5.71 15.20
N THR A 160 -17.71 4.96 16.14
CA THR A 160 -16.65 5.49 17.01
C THR A 160 -15.33 5.61 16.27
N GLU A 161 -14.47 6.52 16.71
CA GLU A 161 -13.11 6.65 16.17
C GLU A 161 -12.32 5.35 16.29
N ARG A 162 -12.49 4.61 17.40
CA ARG A 162 -11.86 3.30 17.62
C ARG A 162 -12.25 2.28 16.55
N ARG A 163 -13.53 2.23 16.15
CA ARG A 163 -14.01 1.35 15.06
C ARG A 163 -13.47 1.79 13.71
N ARG A 164 -13.47 3.09 13.40
CA ARG A 164 -12.85 3.62 12.17
C ARG A 164 -11.37 3.27 12.09
N ASN A 165 -10.61 3.52 13.15
CA ASN A 165 -9.18 3.19 13.23
C ASN A 165 -8.94 1.68 13.11
N ALA A 166 -9.82 0.84 13.66
CA ALA A 166 -9.75 -0.61 13.48
C ALA A 166 -9.99 -1.04 12.02
N LEU A 167 -10.95 -0.43 11.32
CA LEU A 167 -11.18 -0.70 9.90
C LEU A 167 -10.00 -0.23 9.05
N LEU A 168 -9.49 0.98 9.28
CA LEU A 168 -8.33 1.55 8.57
C LEU A 168 -7.09 0.65 8.69
N ARG A 169 -6.78 0.16 9.90
CA ARG A 169 -5.66 -0.79 10.13
C ARG A 169 -5.75 -2.08 9.33
N HIS A 170 -6.94 -2.47 8.90
CA HIS A 170 -7.16 -3.71 8.16
C HIS A 170 -7.56 -3.45 6.70
N LEU A 171 -7.46 -2.23 6.19
CA LEU A 171 -7.84 -1.90 4.82
C LEU A 171 -7.10 -2.80 3.80
N TRP A 172 -5.80 -3.02 4.00
CA TRP A 172 -4.97 -3.92 3.19
C TRP A 172 -5.14 -5.42 3.50
N ARG A 173 -6.16 -5.78 4.28
CA ARG A 173 -6.45 -7.17 4.66
C ARG A 173 -7.92 -7.47 4.40
N PRO A 174 -8.34 -7.66 3.14
CA PRO A 174 -9.76 -7.71 2.76
C PRO A 174 -10.60 -8.66 3.61
N ARG A 175 -10.08 -9.86 3.93
CA ARG A 175 -10.78 -10.82 4.80
C ARG A 175 -10.99 -10.29 6.23
N ARG A 176 -9.96 -9.70 6.84
CA ARG A 176 -10.06 -9.13 8.20
C ARG A 176 -10.91 -7.86 8.21
N PHE A 177 -10.75 -7.00 7.20
CA PHE A 177 -11.60 -5.81 6.99
C PHE A 177 -13.07 -6.20 6.94
N ARG A 178 -13.42 -7.18 6.10
CA ARG A 178 -14.80 -7.63 5.92
C ARG A 178 -15.36 -8.22 7.22
N ALA A 179 -14.62 -9.08 7.90
CA ALA A 179 -15.04 -9.65 9.17
C ALA A 179 -15.30 -8.57 10.24
N LEU A 180 -14.47 -7.52 10.28
CA LEU A 180 -14.67 -6.38 11.18
C LEU A 180 -15.88 -5.52 10.80
N LEU A 181 -16.04 -5.24 9.50
CA LEU A 181 -17.18 -4.48 8.99
C LEU A 181 -18.49 -5.20 9.29
N ASP A 182 -18.55 -6.51 9.05
CA ASP A 182 -19.72 -7.35 9.36
C ASP A 182 -20.03 -7.37 10.86
N ARG A 183 -19.00 -7.37 11.72
CA ARG A 183 -19.21 -7.27 13.17
C ARG A 183 -19.72 -5.89 13.58
N PHE A 184 -19.13 -4.81 13.06
CA PHE A 184 -19.50 -3.45 13.42
C PHE A 184 -20.82 -2.99 12.80
N SER A 185 -21.32 -3.66 11.76
CA SER A 185 -22.66 -3.47 11.20
C SER A 185 -23.72 -4.39 11.80
N GLY A 186 -23.35 -5.28 12.73
CA GLY A 186 -24.28 -6.23 13.36
C GLY A 186 -24.64 -7.44 12.48
N ARG A 187 -24.01 -7.62 11.31
CA ARG A 187 -24.18 -8.80 10.43
C ARG A 187 -23.47 -10.05 10.96
N ALA A 188 -22.49 -9.89 11.84
CA ALA A 188 -21.77 -10.98 12.50
C ALA A 188 -21.78 -10.81 14.03
N GLN A 189 -21.84 -11.94 14.75
CA GLN A 189 -21.80 -11.93 16.20
C GLN A 189 -20.40 -11.65 16.76
N ASN A 190 -20.34 -11.08 17.97
CA ASN A 190 -19.10 -10.98 18.72
C ASN A 190 -18.56 -12.39 19.08
N PRO A 191 -17.26 -12.65 18.91
CA PRO A 191 -16.62 -13.86 19.41
C PRO A 191 -16.86 -14.09 20.92
N GLU A 192 -17.04 -15.35 21.34
CA GLU A 192 -17.32 -15.71 22.74
C GLU A 192 -16.26 -15.18 23.72
N GLY A 193 -14.98 -15.23 23.36
CA GLY A 193 -13.91 -14.68 24.20
C GLY A 193 -14.04 -13.17 24.47
N ARG A 194 -14.59 -12.41 23.51
CA ARG A 194 -14.89 -10.97 23.72
C ARG A 194 -16.07 -10.78 24.66
N LYS A 195 -17.12 -11.60 24.53
CA LYS A 195 -18.28 -11.56 25.43
C LYS A 195 -17.86 -11.86 26.88
N ALA A 196 -17.04 -12.89 27.06
CA ALA A 196 -16.51 -13.27 28.38
C ALA A 196 -15.69 -12.15 29.03
N LEU A 197 -14.77 -11.54 28.27
CA LEU A 197 -13.93 -10.43 28.78
C LEU A 197 -14.74 -9.17 29.11
N ALA A 198 -15.85 -8.93 28.42
CA ALA A 198 -16.70 -7.77 28.70
C ALA A 198 -17.60 -7.98 29.93
N ALA A 199 -17.99 -9.24 30.22
CA ALA A 199 -19.01 -9.58 31.20
C ALA A 199 -18.55 -9.51 32.67
N GLY A 200 -17.24 -9.55 32.94
CA GLY A 200 -16.70 -9.55 34.32
C GLY A 200 -15.40 -8.76 34.46
N ASP A 201 -14.91 -8.63 35.69
CA ASP A 201 -13.56 -8.15 35.96
C ASP A 201 -12.58 -9.33 35.91
N PRO A 202 -11.65 -9.38 34.94
CA PRO A 202 -10.70 -10.50 34.84
C PRO A 202 -9.67 -10.53 35.98
N PHE A 203 -9.61 -9.50 36.82
CA PHE A 203 -8.75 -9.44 38.00
C PHE A 203 -9.45 -9.82 39.31
N GLU A 204 -10.76 -10.07 39.27
CA GLU A 204 -11.52 -10.44 40.46
C GLU A 204 -10.98 -11.76 41.06
N GLY A 205 -10.53 -11.70 42.32
CA GLY A 205 -9.96 -12.86 43.01
C GLY A 205 -8.55 -13.28 42.55
N MET A 206 -7.85 -12.44 41.78
CA MET A 206 -6.50 -12.74 41.30
C MET A 206 -5.43 -12.27 42.32
N ASP A 207 -4.90 -13.21 43.10
CA ASP A 207 -3.75 -12.99 44.01
C ASP A 207 -2.39 -13.28 43.36
N ALA A 208 -2.38 -13.70 42.08
CA ALA A 208 -1.17 -14.00 41.34
C ALA A 208 -0.50 -12.72 40.81
N PRO A 209 0.84 -12.67 40.73
CA PRO A 209 1.53 -11.55 40.09
C PRO A 209 1.16 -11.47 38.61
N VAL A 210 0.92 -10.25 38.12
CA VAL A 210 0.65 -9.99 36.70
C VAL A 210 1.96 -10.21 35.92
N ILE A 211 2.05 -11.32 35.21
CA ILE A 211 3.18 -11.66 34.34
C ILE A 211 2.77 -11.39 32.90
N GLY A 212 3.40 -10.41 32.25
CA GLY A 212 3.14 -10.08 30.85
C GLY A 212 3.74 -8.75 30.42
N LEU A 213 3.67 -8.45 29.13
CA LEU A 213 4.14 -7.18 28.55
C LEU A 213 3.16 -6.02 28.77
N ARG A 214 1.92 -6.31 29.19
CA ARG A 214 0.89 -5.29 29.45
C ARG A 214 0.70 -5.14 30.95
N SER A 215 0.70 -3.89 31.39
CA SER A 215 0.30 -3.49 32.73
C SER A 215 -1.19 -3.75 32.98
N ARG A 216 -1.57 -3.74 34.26
CA ARG A 216 -2.97 -3.85 34.67
C ARG A 216 -3.83 -2.72 34.06
N ASP A 217 -3.35 -1.49 34.14
CA ASP A 217 -4.07 -0.31 33.63
C ASP A 217 -4.35 -0.42 32.13
N GLU A 218 -3.37 -0.88 31.32
CA GLU A 218 -3.57 -1.12 29.89
C GLU A 218 -4.63 -2.20 29.61
N ILE A 219 -4.71 -3.22 30.47
CA ILE A 219 -5.72 -4.28 30.33
C ILE A 219 -7.12 -3.72 30.67
N GLU A 220 -7.25 -2.98 31.77
CA GLU A 220 -8.50 -2.35 32.19
C GLU A 220 -9.01 -1.34 31.15
N GLU A 221 -8.12 -0.54 30.55
CA GLU A 221 -8.47 0.38 29.47
C GLU A 221 -9.02 -0.38 28.25
N ARG A 222 -8.41 -1.51 27.88
CA ARG A 222 -8.87 -2.35 26.76
C ARG A 222 -10.19 -3.05 27.04
N ILE A 223 -10.49 -3.39 28.29
CA ILE A 223 -11.78 -3.96 28.68
C ILE A 223 -12.87 -2.89 28.65
N THR A 224 -12.56 -1.68 29.13
CA THR A 224 -13.45 -0.52 29.02
C THR A 224 -13.79 -0.25 27.56
N ALA A 225 -12.78 -0.20 26.70
CA ALA A 225 -12.93 -0.09 25.25
C ALA A 225 -13.82 -1.16 24.63
N LEU A 226 -13.68 -2.40 25.11
CA LEU A 226 -14.44 -3.54 24.63
C LEU A 226 -15.92 -3.42 25.02
N ARG A 227 -16.21 -3.01 26.26
CA ARG A 227 -17.57 -2.77 26.75
C ARG A 227 -18.24 -1.64 25.96
N GLU A 228 -17.54 -0.53 25.75
CA GLU A 228 -17.99 0.58 24.91
C GLU A 228 -18.30 0.12 23.46
N ASP A 229 -17.42 -0.68 22.87
CA ASP A 229 -17.61 -1.24 21.52
C ASP A 229 -18.85 -2.13 21.43
N MET A 230 -19.15 -2.90 22.49
CA MET A 230 -20.32 -3.78 22.53
C MET A 230 -21.65 -3.03 22.66
N THR A 231 -21.65 -1.85 23.28
CA THR A 231 -22.84 -1.00 23.40
C THR A 231 -22.98 0.02 22.26
N THR A 232 -21.94 0.20 21.45
CA THR A 232 -21.96 1.12 20.31
C THR A 232 -22.95 0.64 19.24
N PRO A 233 -23.90 1.49 18.78
CA PRO A 233 -24.82 1.15 17.70
C PRO A 233 -24.13 0.61 16.44
N PRO A 234 -24.79 -0.26 15.66
CA PRO A 234 -24.22 -0.76 14.42
C PRO A 234 -24.02 0.37 13.40
N ILE A 235 -23.01 0.23 12.54
CA ILE A 235 -22.85 1.08 11.35
C ILE A 235 -24.12 0.95 10.49
N PRO A 236 -24.72 2.06 10.01
CA PRO A 236 -25.91 2.02 9.17
C PRO A 236 -25.74 1.12 7.95
N GLU A 237 -26.75 0.31 7.65
CA GLU A 237 -26.73 -0.61 6.51
C GLU A 237 -26.54 0.10 5.16
N SER A 238 -27.06 1.33 5.03
CA SER A 238 -26.84 2.19 3.87
C SER A 238 -25.36 2.54 3.66
N GLU A 239 -24.62 2.89 4.72
CA GLU A 239 -23.19 3.17 4.63
C GLU A 239 -22.37 1.92 4.28
N VAL A 240 -22.78 0.76 4.82
CA VAL A 240 -22.15 -0.52 4.49
C VAL A 240 -22.40 -0.89 3.03
N ALA A 241 -23.59 -0.61 2.48
CA ALA A 241 -23.91 -0.81 1.07
C ALA A 241 -23.03 0.08 0.18
N LEU A 242 -23.00 1.39 0.43
CA LEU A 242 -22.16 2.34 -0.33
C LEU A 242 -20.67 1.96 -0.31
N LEU A 243 -20.16 1.50 0.85
CA LEU A 243 -18.78 1.02 0.96
C LEU A 243 -18.55 -0.26 0.14
N ASN A 244 -19.52 -1.18 0.09
CA ASN A 244 -19.41 -2.38 -0.75
C ASN A 244 -19.49 -2.03 -2.25
N ASP A 245 -20.34 -1.08 -2.63
CA ASP A 245 -20.44 -0.58 -4.00
C ASP A 245 -19.08 -0.02 -4.45
N LEU A 246 -18.48 0.84 -3.62
CA LEU A 246 -17.12 1.36 -3.85
C LEU A 246 -16.07 0.24 -3.98
N LEU A 247 -16.11 -0.78 -3.11
CA LEU A 247 -15.15 -1.90 -3.15
C LEU A 247 -15.30 -2.79 -4.39
N SER A 248 -16.52 -2.92 -4.88
CA SER A 248 -16.87 -3.76 -6.03
C SER A 248 -16.73 -3.06 -7.39
N MET A 249 -16.52 -1.74 -7.36
CA MET A 249 -16.41 -0.88 -8.53
C MET A 249 -15.27 -1.33 -9.45
N ARG A 250 -15.61 -1.54 -10.74
CA ARG A 250 -14.68 -1.86 -11.83
C ARG A 250 -15.16 -1.17 -13.09
N GLU A 251 -14.35 -0.27 -13.60
CA GLU A 251 -14.73 0.59 -14.72
C GLU A 251 -13.48 1.27 -15.30
N THR A 252 -13.58 2.04 -16.37
CA THR A 252 -12.46 2.87 -16.84
C THR A 252 -12.32 4.16 -16.02
N MET A 253 -11.13 4.78 -16.02
CA MET A 253 -10.85 6.00 -15.25
C MET A 253 -11.79 7.16 -15.59
N THR A 254 -12.23 7.30 -16.84
CA THR A 254 -13.22 8.30 -17.24
C THR A 254 -14.60 8.00 -16.67
N ASN A 255 -15.13 6.80 -16.91
CA ASN A 255 -16.48 6.41 -16.50
C ASN A 255 -16.61 6.34 -14.98
N VAL A 256 -15.56 5.93 -14.27
CA VAL A 256 -15.59 5.84 -12.81
C VAL A 256 -15.64 7.21 -12.12
N CYS A 257 -15.18 8.29 -12.78
CA CYS A 257 -15.31 9.64 -12.23
C CYS A 257 -16.76 10.02 -11.99
N GLU A 258 -17.68 9.64 -12.89
CA GLU A 258 -19.10 9.93 -12.76
C GLU A 258 -19.71 9.10 -11.62
N ASN A 259 -19.46 7.79 -11.62
CA ASN A 259 -19.91 6.89 -10.56
C ASN A 259 -19.46 7.34 -9.16
N LEU A 260 -18.22 7.82 -9.04
CA LEU A 260 -17.68 8.33 -7.78
C LEU A 260 -18.32 9.65 -7.33
N ARG A 261 -18.68 10.54 -8.27
CA ARG A 261 -19.40 11.78 -7.96
C ARG A 261 -20.81 11.49 -7.46
N ASP A 262 -21.50 10.56 -8.11
CA ASP A 262 -22.83 10.12 -7.68
C ASP A 262 -22.76 9.49 -6.29
N LEU A 263 -21.79 8.61 -6.05
CA LEU A 263 -21.58 8.01 -4.73
C LEU A 263 -21.26 9.08 -3.66
N ALA A 264 -20.56 10.15 -4.01
CA ALA A 264 -20.22 11.23 -3.09
C ALA A 264 -21.44 12.08 -2.66
N VAL A 265 -22.57 11.99 -3.36
CA VAL A 265 -23.84 12.62 -2.94
C VAL A 265 -24.35 11.96 -1.65
N ASP A 266 -24.37 10.63 -1.63
CA ASP A 266 -24.83 9.83 -0.48
C ASP A 266 -23.71 9.57 0.55
N MET A 267 -22.45 9.77 0.15
CA MET A 267 -21.28 9.68 1.03
C MET A 267 -20.41 10.95 0.94
N PRO A 268 -20.84 12.11 1.48
CA PRO A 268 -20.13 13.38 1.33
C PRO A 268 -18.67 13.35 1.80
N SER A 269 -18.33 12.46 2.73
CA SER A 269 -16.97 12.25 3.24
C SER A 269 -15.93 11.93 2.16
N ILE A 270 -16.33 11.36 1.02
CA ILE A 270 -15.39 11.04 -0.08
C ILE A 270 -15.20 12.19 -1.08
N MET A 271 -16.00 13.26 -1.01
CA MET A 271 -16.01 14.33 -2.03
C MET A 271 -14.61 14.87 -2.34
N GLY A 272 -13.83 15.22 -1.32
CA GLY A 272 -12.47 15.73 -1.52
C GLY A 272 -11.51 14.70 -2.13
N ALA A 273 -11.73 13.40 -1.90
CA ALA A 273 -10.96 12.34 -2.58
C ALA A 273 -11.37 12.19 -4.05
N VAL A 274 -12.65 12.33 -4.36
CA VAL A 274 -13.18 12.31 -5.73
C VAL A 274 -12.70 13.51 -6.55
N GLU A 275 -12.57 14.68 -5.93
CA GLU A 275 -11.97 15.87 -6.55
C GLU A 275 -10.49 15.65 -6.90
N ARG A 276 -9.71 15.08 -5.97
CA ARG A 276 -8.30 14.72 -6.22
C ARG A 276 -8.18 13.67 -7.34
N PHE A 277 -9.05 12.67 -7.34
CA PHE A 277 -9.11 11.68 -8.40
C PHE A 277 -9.44 12.32 -9.76
N SER A 278 -10.44 13.21 -9.82
CA SER A 278 -10.78 13.95 -11.04
C SER A 278 -9.63 14.82 -11.55
N ALA A 279 -8.90 15.49 -10.65
CA ALA A 279 -7.71 16.27 -11.00
C ALA A 279 -6.59 15.39 -11.58
N ARG A 280 -6.45 14.17 -11.08
CA ARG A 280 -5.50 13.16 -11.57
C ARG A 280 -5.85 12.69 -12.97
N CYS A 281 -7.12 12.39 -13.26
CA CYS A 281 -7.55 12.01 -14.61
C CYS A 281 -7.17 13.09 -15.63
N LYS A 282 -7.44 14.36 -15.32
CA LYS A 282 -7.03 15.50 -16.18
C LYS A 282 -5.51 15.60 -16.34
N ALA A 283 -4.75 15.35 -15.27
CA ALA A 283 -3.29 15.38 -15.33
C ALA A 283 -2.73 14.23 -16.17
N LEU A 284 -3.33 13.03 -16.10
CA LEU A 284 -2.99 11.88 -16.93
C LEU A 284 -3.29 12.15 -18.41
N GLU A 285 -4.49 12.66 -18.73
CA GLU A 285 -4.87 13.09 -20.08
C GLU A 285 -3.90 14.12 -20.65
N ALA A 286 -3.52 15.12 -19.85
CA ALA A 286 -2.57 16.16 -20.25
C ALA A 286 -1.16 15.61 -20.58
N ARG A 287 -0.84 14.40 -20.11
CA ARG A 287 0.40 13.68 -20.44
C ARG A 287 0.22 12.64 -21.55
N GLY A 288 -0.94 12.61 -22.20
CA GLY A 288 -1.24 11.70 -23.31
C GLY A 288 -1.63 10.28 -22.89
N VAL A 289 -1.96 10.06 -21.62
CA VAL A 289 -2.46 8.76 -21.15
C VAL A 289 -3.91 8.58 -21.60
N ASP A 290 -4.21 7.44 -22.21
CA ASP A 290 -5.56 7.05 -22.61
C ASP A 290 -6.40 6.62 -21.39
N VAL A 291 -6.96 7.61 -20.69
CA VAL A 291 -7.80 7.36 -19.51
C VAL A 291 -9.17 6.78 -19.86
N GLU A 292 -9.60 6.88 -21.13
CA GLU A 292 -10.87 6.31 -21.58
C GLU A 292 -10.81 4.77 -21.53
N ASN A 293 -9.63 4.20 -21.78
CA ASN A 293 -9.39 2.75 -21.75
C ASN A 293 -8.50 2.29 -20.57
N LEU A 294 -8.23 3.17 -19.60
CA LEU A 294 -7.43 2.82 -18.43
C LEU A 294 -8.30 2.20 -17.33
N ASP A 295 -8.04 0.93 -17.00
CA ASP A 295 -8.79 0.20 -15.99
C ASP A 295 -8.64 0.82 -14.59
N PHE A 296 -9.76 0.93 -13.87
CA PHE A 296 -9.86 1.28 -12.46
C PHE A 296 -10.60 0.17 -11.69
N GLU A 297 -10.07 -0.23 -10.55
CA GLU A 297 -10.76 -1.12 -9.61
C GLU A 297 -10.74 -0.50 -8.20
N GLY A 298 -11.92 -0.34 -7.59
CA GLY A 298 -12.06 0.29 -6.27
C GLY A 298 -11.38 -0.50 -5.14
N SER A 299 -11.09 -1.78 -5.36
CA SER A 299 -10.35 -2.64 -4.42
C SER A 299 -8.88 -2.87 -4.80
N PHE A 300 -8.36 -2.21 -5.85
CA PHE A 300 -6.96 -2.30 -6.26
C PHE A 300 -6.00 -1.80 -5.16
N GLY A 301 -4.81 -2.39 -5.07
CA GLY A 301 -3.77 -1.99 -4.09
C GLY A 301 -3.97 -2.51 -2.66
N ARG A 302 -5.12 -3.10 -2.33
CA ARG A 302 -5.43 -3.60 -0.98
C ARG A 302 -4.72 -4.89 -0.56
N THR A 303 -3.83 -5.46 -1.35
CA THR A 303 -3.19 -6.76 -1.04
C THR A 303 -1.69 -6.79 -1.32
N THR A 304 -1.16 -5.79 -2.02
CA THR A 304 0.19 -5.84 -2.57
C THR A 304 1.19 -5.00 -1.76
N LEU A 305 0.80 -3.81 -1.27
CA LEU A 305 1.70 -2.89 -0.55
C LEU A 305 0.93 -2.08 0.51
N GLU A 306 1.22 -2.31 1.80
CA GLU A 306 0.46 -1.78 2.97
C GLU A 306 0.70 -0.29 3.27
N TYR A 307 1.56 0.40 2.51
CA TYR A 307 1.93 1.81 2.78
C TYR A 307 1.36 2.83 1.79
N TYR A 308 0.75 2.40 0.69
CA TYR A 308 0.12 3.34 -0.25
C TYR A 308 -1.18 3.89 0.33
N ASP A 309 -1.45 5.17 0.16
CA ASP A 309 -2.61 5.87 0.74
C ASP A 309 -3.35 6.79 -0.24
N GLY A 310 -3.01 6.70 -1.53
CA GLY A 310 -3.66 7.44 -2.61
C GLY A 310 -3.75 6.63 -3.90
N PHE A 311 -3.39 7.26 -5.02
CA PHE A 311 -3.32 6.61 -6.32
C PHE A 311 -2.40 5.39 -6.29
N VAL A 312 -2.82 4.31 -6.93
CA VAL A 312 -2.05 3.07 -7.05
C VAL A 312 -2.22 2.51 -8.47
N PHE A 313 -1.17 1.88 -8.98
CA PHE A 313 -1.18 1.28 -10.32
C PHE A 313 -0.33 0.01 -10.39
N GLY A 314 -0.61 -0.82 -11.38
CA GLY A 314 0.19 -1.99 -11.73
C GLY A 314 0.10 -2.33 -13.20
N PHE A 315 1.17 -2.96 -13.72
CA PHE A 315 1.29 -3.38 -15.11
C PHE A 315 1.44 -4.91 -15.16
N TYR A 316 0.58 -5.55 -15.97
CA TYR A 316 0.38 -6.98 -16.00
C TYR A 316 0.59 -7.54 -17.40
N ALA A 317 1.30 -8.66 -17.50
CA ALA A 317 1.42 -9.39 -18.77
C ALA A 317 0.13 -10.19 -19.01
N ALA A 318 -0.77 -9.68 -19.86
CA ALA A 318 -2.06 -10.32 -20.12
C ALA A 318 -1.92 -11.74 -20.71
N SER A 319 -0.85 -12.00 -21.46
CA SER A 319 -0.51 -13.32 -21.99
C SER A 319 0.06 -14.29 -20.95
N ARG A 320 0.43 -13.80 -19.75
CA ARG A 320 1.07 -14.56 -18.68
C ARG A 320 0.43 -14.25 -17.32
N PRO A 321 -0.84 -14.66 -17.11
CA PRO A 321 -1.56 -14.41 -15.86
C PRO A 321 -0.96 -15.15 -14.65
N ASP A 322 -0.07 -16.11 -14.89
CA ASP A 322 0.74 -16.79 -13.87
C ASP A 322 1.83 -15.87 -13.28
N LEU A 323 2.25 -14.83 -14.02
CA LEU A 323 3.26 -13.92 -13.53
C LEU A 323 2.67 -12.87 -12.58
N PRO A 324 3.40 -12.51 -11.52
CA PRO A 324 3.08 -11.31 -10.75
C PRO A 324 3.17 -10.05 -11.62
N PRO A 325 2.63 -8.90 -11.15
CA PRO A 325 2.76 -7.65 -11.89
C PRO A 325 4.23 -7.32 -12.21
N VAL A 326 4.48 -6.92 -13.45
CA VAL A 326 5.80 -6.53 -13.97
C VAL A 326 6.28 -5.25 -13.29
N ALA A 327 5.36 -4.30 -13.10
CA ALA A 327 5.59 -3.08 -12.38
C ALA A 327 4.41 -2.74 -11.47
N THR A 328 4.70 -2.06 -10.37
CA THR A 328 3.70 -1.56 -9.41
C THR A 328 4.15 -0.22 -8.86
N GLY A 329 3.21 0.67 -8.58
CA GLY A 329 3.50 1.94 -7.94
C GLY A 329 2.28 2.55 -7.28
N GLY A 330 2.50 3.70 -6.65
CA GLY A 330 1.45 4.46 -5.99
C GLY A 330 1.98 5.58 -5.11
N ARG A 331 1.04 6.32 -4.54
CA ARG A 331 1.24 7.44 -3.61
C ARG A 331 1.29 6.95 -2.17
N TYR A 332 2.20 7.50 -1.37
CA TYR A 332 2.50 7.06 0.00
C TYR A 332 2.82 8.23 0.95
N ASP A 333 1.93 9.20 1.04
CA ASP A 333 2.15 10.43 1.84
C ASP A 333 2.22 10.12 3.34
N ALA A 334 1.39 9.18 3.83
CA ALA A 334 1.43 8.72 5.21
C ALA A 334 2.79 8.12 5.62
N LEU A 335 3.48 7.45 4.68
CA LEU A 335 4.79 6.86 4.95
C LEU A 335 5.83 7.96 5.21
N THR A 336 5.82 9.02 4.40
CA THR A 336 6.76 10.14 4.59
C THR A 336 6.50 10.85 5.91
N ARG A 337 5.23 11.02 6.33
CA ARG A 337 4.90 11.59 7.63
C ARG A 337 5.42 10.78 8.82
N VAL A 338 5.29 9.45 8.76
CA VAL A 338 5.78 8.57 9.83
C VAL A 338 7.30 8.63 9.91
N LEU A 339 7.99 8.48 8.79
CA LEU A 339 9.45 8.49 8.73
C LEU A 339 10.06 9.88 8.99
N GLY A 340 9.34 10.94 8.62
CA GLY A 340 9.68 12.33 8.88
C GLY A 340 9.37 12.81 10.30
N ARG A 341 8.93 11.91 11.20
CA ARG A 341 8.60 12.21 12.60
C ARG A 341 7.62 13.39 12.74
N GLY A 342 6.62 13.44 11.86
CA GLY A 342 5.59 14.48 11.82
C GLY A 342 5.75 15.49 10.68
N SER A 343 6.96 15.65 10.13
CA SER A 343 7.15 16.34 8.85
C SER A 343 6.65 15.43 7.72
N GLU A 344 5.89 15.98 6.79
CA GLU A 344 5.26 15.24 5.69
C GLU A 344 5.65 15.88 4.36
N ILE A 345 5.91 15.07 3.34
CA ILE A 345 6.03 15.49 1.94
C ILE A 345 5.21 14.54 1.05
N PRO A 346 4.37 15.06 0.14
CA PRO A 346 3.67 14.21 -0.79
C PRO A 346 4.66 13.45 -1.68
N ALA A 347 4.49 12.13 -1.78
CA ALA A 347 5.41 11.26 -2.50
C ALA A 347 4.67 10.19 -3.28
N VAL A 348 5.17 9.92 -4.49
CA VAL A 348 4.64 8.91 -5.41
C VAL A 348 5.78 8.28 -6.17
N GLY A 349 5.67 6.99 -6.44
CA GLY A 349 6.65 6.30 -7.27
C GLY A 349 6.29 4.85 -7.47
N GLY A 350 7.22 4.11 -8.06
CA GLY A 350 6.99 2.71 -8.39
C GLY A 350 8.28 1.96 -8.68
N VAL A 351 8.12 0.67 -8.95
CA VAL A 351 9.20 -0.24 -9.27
C VAL A 351 8.84 -1.09 -10.48
N ILE A 352 9.82 -1.32 -11.34
CA ILE A 352 9.81 -2.31 -12.42
C ILE A 352 10.68 -3.48 -11.97
N ARG A 353 10.21 -4.71 -12.21
CA ARG A 353 10.97 -5.94 -11.97
C ARG A 353 11.58 -6.42 -13.29
N PRO A 354 12.90 -6.24 -13.50
CA PRO A 354 13.54 -6.55 -14.78
C PRO A 354 13.36 -8.01 -15.20
N GLU A 355 13.36 -8.96 -14.26
CA GLU A 355 13.15 -10.37 -14.59
C GLU A 355 11.76 -10.62 -15.19
N LEU A 356 10.73 -9.96 -14.65
CA LEU A 356 9.37 -10.11 -15.14
C LEU A 356 9.17 -9.39 -16.46
N LEU A 357 9.83 -8.24 -16.66
CA LEU A 357 9.76 -7.51 -17.92
C LEU A 357 10.35 -8.34 -19.06
N LEU A 358 11.52 -8.95 -18.83
CA LEU A 358 12.14 -9.87 -19.77
C LEU A 358 11.27 -11.12 -20.02
N ALA A 359 10.69 -11.69 -18.96
CA ALA A 359 9.81 -12.85 -19.08
C ALA A 359 8.49 -12.54 -19.81
N ALA A 360 7.98 -11.32 -19.71
CA ALA A 360 6.80 -10.85 -20.43
C ALA A 360 7.09 -10.60 -21.91
N GLY A 361 8.28 -10.08 -22.24
CA GLY A 361 8.71 -9.80 -23.61
C GLY A 361 9.19 -11.03 -24.41
N GLY A 362 9.51 -12.15 -23.75
CA GLY A 362 10.03 -13.36 -24.39
C GLY A 362 8.99 -14.25 -25.09
N ALA A 363 7.73 -13.80 -25.24
CA ALA A 363 6.63 -14.57 -25.82
C ALA A 363 6.21 -14.12 -27.23
N ALA A 364 7.08 -13.41 -27.97
CA ALA A 364 6.85 -13.00 -29.35
C ALA A 364 7.68 -13.81 -30.35
#